data_AF-A0A258BMH7-F1
#
_entry.id   AF-A0A258BMH7-F1
#
_cell.length_a   1.000
_cell.length_b   1.000
_cell.length_c   1.000
_cell.angle_alpha   90.00
_cell.angle_beta   90.00
_cell.angle_gamma   90.00
#
_symmetry.space_group_name_H-M   'P 1'
#
loop_
_entity.id
_entity.type
_entity.pdbx_description
1 polymer ?
#
loop_
_entity_poly.entity_id
_entity_poly.type
_entity_poly.pdbx_seq_one_letter_code
_entity_poly.pdbx_strand_id
1 'polypeptide(L)'
;MQGLALLGMAFAAAFTFAPSDTWRVLTVIANLFYVATLAFKITLLKAGRVNGLSFGYRVARSDGQAPRVLKDLDLIEVSLVTFPMQPGARVHAVSVE
;
A
#
# COMPACT_ATOMS: atom_id res chain seq x y z
N MET A 1 3.63 -2.92 -24.16
CA MET A 1 4.35 -2.40 -22.97
C MET A 1 4.03 -3.33 -21.81
N GLN A 2 4.91 -4.29 -21.53
CA GLN A 2 4.68 -5.32 -20.52
C GLN A 2 5.01 -4.74 -19.14
N GLY A 3 3.97 -4.51 -18.32
CA GLY A 3 4.15 -4.16 -16.91
C GLY A 3 4.66 -5.38 -16.15
N LEU A 4 5.91 -5.33 -15.73
CA LEU A 4 6.50 -6.32 -14.84
C LEU A 4 5.82 -6.19 -13.46
N ALA A 5 4.76 -6.95 -13.24
CA ALA A 5 4.20 -7.15 -11.91
C ALA A 5 5.23 -7.94 -11.09
N LEU A 6 6.01 -7.23 -10.27
CA LEU A 6 6.91 -7.84 -9.30
C LEU A 6 6.07 -8.61 -8.27
N LEU A 7 5.95 -9.92 -8.52
CA LEU A 7 5.55 -11.03 -7.65
C LEU A 7 5.03 -10.57 -6.27
N GLY A 8 3.71 -10.70 -6.08
CA GLY A 8 3.01 -10.45 -4.83
C GLY A 8 3.72 -11.16 -3.68
N MET A 9 4.32 -10.37 -2.80
CA MET A 9 4.88 -10.85 -1.56
C MET A 9 3.77 -10.76 -0.51
N ALA A 10 3.43 -11.89 0.09
CA ALA A 10 2.57 -11.91 1.26
C ALA A 10 3.32 -11.24 2.43
N PHE A 11 2.95 -10.00 2.74
CA PHE A 11 3.42 -9.29 3.92
C PHE A 11 2.48 -9.58 5.08
N ALA A 12 3.02 -10.01 6.23
CA ALA A 12 2.29 -9.93 7.49
C ALA A 12 2.31 -8.47 7.95
N ALA A 13 1.42 -7.66 7.39
CA ALA A 13 1.24 -6.26 7.76
C ALA A 13 0.09 -6.16 8.77
N ALA A 14 0.37 -5.60 9.95
CA ALA A 14 -0.66 -5.20 10.89
C ALA A 14 -1.21 -3.84 10.45
N PHE A 15 -2.24 -3.86 9.59
CA PHE A 15 -2.85 -2.64 9.06
C PHE A 15 -3.63 -1.92 10.17
N THR A 16 -3.06 -0.83 10.68
CA THR A 16 -3.77 0.06 11.60
C THR A 16 -4.40 1.20 10.82
N PHE A 17 -5.74 1.24 10.82
CA PHE A 17 -6.48 2.40 10.32
C PHE A 17 -6.46 3.49 11.38
N ALA A 18 -5.67 4.55 11.16
CA ALA A 18 -5.83 5.78 11.92
C ALA A 18 -6.99 6.58 11.30
N PRO A 19 -8.07 6.89 12.04
CA PRO A 19 -9.06 7.84 11.56
C PRO A 19 -8.35 9.18 11.34
N SER A 20 -8.27 9.61 10.09
CA SER A 20 -7.98 11.01 9.79
C SER A 20 -9.28 11.78 9.86
N ASP A 21 -9.22 13.08 10.21
CA ASP A 21 -10.41 13.96 10.29
C ASP A 21 -11.18 14.06 8.96
N THR A 22 -10.60 13.52 7.89
CA THR A 22 -11.23 13.32 6.59
C THR A 22 -11.20 11.84 6.24
N TRP A 23 -12.35 11.23 5.95
CA TRP A 23 -12.55 9.85 5.44
C TRP A 23 -11.88 9.56 4.07
N ARG A 24 -10.89 10.35 3.67
CA ARG A 24 -10.24 10.37 2.36
C ARG A 24 -8.82 9.82 2.36
N VAL A 25 -8.20 9.64 3.52
CA VAL A 25 -6.80 9.22 3.64
C VAL A 25 -6.72 7.88 4.37
N LEU A 26 -6.00 6.93 3.77
CA LEU A 26 -5.65 5.64 4.35
C LEU A 26 -4.17 5.67 4.76
N THR A 27 -3.90 5.50 6.05
CA THR A 27 -2.54 5.30 6.56
C THR A 27 -2.29 3.80 6.74
N VAL A 28 -1.16 3.32 6.22
CA VAL A 28 -0.71 1.94 6.36
C VAL A 28 0.59 1.92 7.14
N ILE A 29 0.59 1.20 8.26
CA ILE A 29 1.77 0.86 9.05
C ILE A 29 1.97 -0.65 8.91
N ALA A 30 3.20 -1.09 8.65
CA ALA A 30 3.50 -2.49 8.43
C ALA A 30 4.93 -2.82 8.87
N ASN A 31 5.10 -4.04 9.39
CA ASN A 31 6.42 -4.62 9.65
C ASN A 31 6.85 -5.46 8.45
N LEU A 32 8.10 -5.31 8.03
CA LEU A 32 8.68 -6.06 6.93
C LEU A 32 9.52 -7.21 7.48
N PHE A 33 9.07 -8.45 7.26
CA PHE A 33 9.81 -9.66 7.65
C PHE A 33 10.75 -10.12 6.54
N TYR A 34 12.02 -10.32 6.88
CA TYR A 34 13.08 -10.59 5.91
C TYR A 34 12.90 -11.95 5.23
N VAL A 35 12.64 -11.92 3.93
CA VAL A 35 12.88 -13.04 2.99
C VAL A 35 13.91 -12.56 1.98
N ALA A 36 14.73 -13.44 1.40
CA ALA A 36 15.92 -13.07 0.62
C ALA A 36 15.70 -11.99 -0.45
N THR A 37 14.53 -11.93 -1.08
CA THR A 37 14.13 -10.92 -2.07
C THR A 37 13.77 -9.55 -1.48
N LEU A 38 13.54 -9.45 -0.18
CA LEU A 38 13.14 -8.23 0.51
C LEU A 38 14.33 -7.30 0.80
N ALA A 39 15.53 -7.85 0.99
CA ALA A 39 16.77 -7.11 1.18
C ALA A 39 16.96 -6.02 0.11
N PHE A 40 16.87 -6.43 -1.15
CA PHE A 40 17.03 -5.54 -2.29
C PHE A 40 15.92 -4.49 -2.37
N LYS A 41 14.67 -4.87 -2.09
CA LYS A 41 13.52 -3.95 -2.09
C LYS A 41 13.62 -2.92 -0.97
N ILE A 42 14.08 -3.31 0.22
CA ILE A 42 14.34 -2.39 1.34
C ILE A 42 15.43 -1.39 0.97
N THR A 43 16.51 -1.84 0.31
CA THR A 43 17.56 -0.94 -0.18
C THR A 43 17.00 0.07 -1.19
N LEU A 44 16.15 -0.36 -2.13
CA LEU A 44 15.50 0.53 -3.09
C LEU A 44 14.50 1.50 -2.43
N LEU A 45 13.78 1.04 -1.41
CA LEU A 45 12.89 1.86 -0.59
C LEU A 45 13.67 2.95 0.16
N LYS A 46 14.73 2.56 0.87
CA LYS A 46 15.61 3.48 1.59
C LYS A 46 16.28 4.48 0.66
N ALA A 47 16.66 4.06 -0.55
CA ALA A 47 17.22 4.93 -1.58
C ALA A 47 16.17 5.84 -2.26
N GLY A 48 14.89 5.73 -1.89
CA GLY A 48 13.78 6.48 -2.49
C GLY A 48 13.49 6.11 -3.95
N ARG A 49 14.10 5.04 -4.47
CA ARG A 49 13.98 4.64 -5.88
C ARG A 49 12.65 3.94 -6.17
N VAL A 50 12.06 3.31 -5.15
CA VAL A 50 10.71 2.76 -5.16
C VAL A 50 10.02 3.24 -3.89
N ASN A 51 8.99 4.08 -4.03
CA ASN A 51 8.25 4.62 -2.88
C ASN A 51 6.73 4.61 -3.09
N GLY A 52 6.23 4.05 -4.18
CA GLY A 52 4.80 3.96 -4.45
C GLY A 52 4.16 2.77 -3.75
N LEU A 53 2.89 2.92 -3.39
CA LEU A 53 2.05 1.87 -2.84
C LEU A 53 0.84 1.62 -3.73
N SER A 54 0.48 0.35 -3.83
CA SER A 54 -0.81 -0.10 -4.35
C SER A 54 -1.43 -1.03 -3.31
N PHE A 55 -2.76 -1.05 -3.26
CA PHE A 55 -3.47 -1.95 -2.37
C PHE A 55 -4.70 -2.55 -3.06
N GLY A 56 -4.87 -3.85 -2.85
CA GLY A 56 -6.05 -4.60 -3.28
C GLY A 56 -7.06 -4.65 -2.15
N TYR A 57 -8.32 -4.39 -2.46
CA TYR A 57 -9.41 -4.44 -1.48
C TYR A 57 -10.68 -5.00 -2.11
N ARG A 58 -11.56 -5.54 -1.27
CA ARG A 58 -12.91 -5.95 -1.64
C ARG A 58 -13.91 -5.03 -0.98
N VAL A 59 -14.84 -4.49 -1.75
CA VAL A 59 -15.88 -3.60 -1.24
C VAL A 59 -17.11 -4.43 -0.88
N ALA A 60 -17.56 -4.37 0.36
CA ALA A 60 -18.81 -4.96 0.80
C ALA A 60 -19.98 -3.98 0.59
N ARG A 61 -19.78 -2.68 0.84
CA ARG A 61 -20.81 -1.64 0.66
C ARG A 61 -20.22 -0.34 0.10
N SER A 62 -20.93 0.28 -0.85
CA SER A 62 -20.59 1.58 -1.41
C SER A 62 -21.82 2.32 -1.92
N ASP A 63 -21.78 3.65 -1.90
CA ASP A 63 -22.83 4.53 -2.42
C ASP A 63 -22.30 5.44 -3.53
N GLY A 64 -23.22 5.98 -4.34
CA GLY A 64 -22.91 6.94 -5.42
C GLY A 64 -22.25 6.29 -6.64
N GLN A 65 -22.28 7.00 -7.77
CA GLN A 65 -21.59 6.59 -9.00
C GLN A 65 -20.37 7.47 -9.30
N ALA A 66 -20.45 8.77 -9.01
CA ALA A 66 -19.35 9.73 -9.22
C ALA A 66 -19.54 10.97 -8.33
N PRO A 67 -18.89 11.05 -7.15
CA PRO A 67 -17.92 10.11 -6.61
C PRO A 67 -18.59 8.86 -6.02
N ARG A 68 -17.90 7.72 -6.11
CA ARG A 68 -18.25 6.51 -5.36
C ARG A 68 -17.68 6.62 -3.95
N VAL A 69 -18.51 6.44 -2.93
CA VAL A 69 -18.14 6.43 -1.52
C VAL A 69 -18.09 4.99 -1.04
N LEU A 70 -16.93 4.53 -0.59
CA LEU A 70 -16.75 3.19 -0.04
C LEU A 70 -17.09 3.25 1.46
N LYS A 71 -18.12 2.51 1.87
CA LYS A 71 -18.59 2.48 3.28
C LYS A 71 -18.03 1.32 4.06
N ASP A 72 -17.74 0.22 3.38
CA ASP A 72 -17.31 -1.03 4.00
C ASP A 72 -16.40 -1.78 3.03
N LEU A 73 -15.18 -2.07 3.45
CA LEU A 73 -14.18 -2.74 2.63
C LEU A 73 -13.23 -3.59 3.47
N ASP A 74 -12.78 -4.68 2.85
CA ASP A 74 -11.72 -5.54 3.36
C ASP A 74 -10.43 -5.25 2.58
N LEU A 75 -9.37 -4.91 3.29
CA LEU A 75 -8.03 -4.78 2.70
C LEU A 75 -7.43 -6.18 2.54
N ILE A 76 -7.07 -6.53 1.32
CA ILE A 76 -6.58 -7.89 0.98
C ILE A 76 -5.05 -7.90 0.90
N GLU A 77 -4.47 -6.92 0.21
CA GLU A 77 -3.02 -6.87 -0.01
C GLU A 77 -2.52 -5.44 -0.13
N VAL A 78 -1.23 -5.25 0.19
CA VAL A 78 -0.49 -4.01 -0.06
C VAL A 78 0.84 -4.39 -0.72
N SER A 79 1.15 -3.69 -1.81
CA SER A 79 2.33 -3.95 -2.63
C SER A 79 3.09 -2.66 -2.94
N LEU A 80 4.41 -2.79 -3.07
CA LEU A 80 5.28 -1.72 -3.56
C LEU A 80 5.20 -1.62 -5.08
N VAL A 81 5.02 -0.40 -5.59
CA VAL A 81 4.96 -0.11 -7.03
C VAL A 81 5.82 1.09 -7.37
N THR A 82 6.28 1.16 -8.62
CA THR A 82 7.02 2.33 -9.11
C THR A 82 6.09 3.52 -9.36
N PHE A 83 4.93 3.26 -9.97
CA PHE A 83 3.96 4.28 -10.39
C PHE A 83 2.59 3.97 -9.78
N PRO A 84 2.21 4.59 -8.65
CA PRO A 84 0.90 4.40 -8.06
C PRO A 84 -0.15 5.20 -8.85
N MET A 85 -1.38 4.68 -8.89
CA MET A 85 -2.52 5.35 -9.51
C MET A 85 -2.92 6.64 -8.77
N GLN A 86 -2.68 6.69 -7.46
CA GLN A 86 -2.92 7.88 -6.63
C GLN A 86 -1.57 8.52 -6.28
N PRO A 87 -1.34 9.81 -6.61
CA PRO A 87 -0.05 10.46 -6.35
C PRO A 87 0.40 10.40 -4.88
N GLY A 88 -0.57 10.45 -3.96
CA GLY A 88 -0.35 10.39 -2.50
C GLY A 88 -0.17 8.99 -1.92
N ALA A 89 -0.33 7.91 -2.71
CA ALA A 89 -0.09 6.55 -2.23
C ALA A 89 1.42 6.26 -2.18
N ARG A 90 2.08 6.80 -1.14
CA ARG A 90 3.53 6.78 -0.97
C ARG A 90 3.94 6.22 0.37
N VAL A 91 5.14 5.65 0.41
CA VAL A 91 5.84 5.36 1.65
C VAL A 91 6.43 6.66 2.18
N HIS A 92 5.94 7.11 3.34
CA HIS A 92 6.37 8.37 3.95
C HIS A 92 7.52 8.21 4.94
N ALA A 93 7.63 7.05 5.58
CA ALA A 93 8.69 6.76 6.54
C ALA A 93 9.06 5.28 6.47
N VAL A 94 10.35 4.99 6.67
CA VAL A 94 10.88 3.65 6.87
C VAL A 94 11.82 3.73 8.06
N SER A 95 11.55 2.97 9.10
CA SER A 95 12.45 2.80 10.24
C SER A 95 13.06 1.40 10.21
N VAL A 96 14.25 1.28 10.76
CA VAL A 96 14.89 0.01 11.07
C VAL A 96 15.22 0.11 12.54
N GLU A 97 14.52 -0.69 13.34
CA GLU A 97 14.88 -0.92 14.74
C GLU A 97 15.95 -2.01 14.82
#